data_AF-A0A813JTQ1-F1
#
_entry.id   AF-A0A813JTQ1-F1
#
_cell.length_a   1.000
_cell.length_b   1.000
_cell.length_c   1.000
_cell.angle_alpha   90.00
_cell.angle_beta   90.00
_cell.angle_gamma   90.00
#
_symmetry.space_group_name_H-M   'P 1'
#
loop_
_entity.id
_entity.type
_entity.pdbx_description
1 polymer ?
#
loop_
_entity_poly.entity_id
_entity_poly.type
_entity_poly.pdbx_seq_one_letter_code
_entity_poly.pdbx_strand_id
1 'polypeptide(L)'
;AMDSSGSGEVGYAEFVAFCVGRRKREVVLHMYDLSKGGAIQAPWLFGDGLQRLWHTGIVVFGREYFFSSDAIYDIPGKTSFGTPTKVISLGHTFWQQDELHDFIVSDLKPMFHRDTYDIINKN
;
A
#
# COMPACT_ATOMS: atom_id res chain seq x y z
N ALA A 1 -15.23 15.38 -2.27
CA ALA A 1 -16.68 15.35 -2.02
C ALA A 1 -16.93 14.67 -0.66
N MET A 2 -18.09 14.94 -0.04
CA MET A 2 -18.42 14.46 1.33
C MET A 2 -19.01 13.05 1.35
N ASP A 3 -19.71 12.64 0.28
CA ASP A 3 -20.26 11.28 0.08
C ASP A 3 -19.16 10.31 -0.36
N SER A 4 -19.02 9.21 0.37
CA SER A 4 -18.02 8.19 0.07
C SER A 4 -18.42 7.11 -0.92
N SER A 5 -19.71 6.84 -0.98
CA SER A 5 -20.32 5.69 -1.64
C SER A 5 -20.84 6.05 -3.03
N GLY A 6 -20.97 7.34 -3.32
CA GLY A 6 -21.57 7.84 -4.56
C GLY A 6 -23.10 7.66 -4.58
N SER A 7 -23.71 7.39 -3.43
CA SER A 7 -25.16 7.21 -3.28
C SER A 7 -25.94 8.52 -3.28
N GLY A 8 -25.25 9.66 -3.11
CA GLY A 8 -25.87 10.96 -2.85
C GLY A 8 -26.19 11.21 -1.38
N GLU A 9 -25.92 10.23 -0.49
CA GLU A 9 -26.15 10.34 0.95
C GLU A 9 -24.81 10.37 1.70
N VAL A 10 -24.72 11.21 2.74
CA VAL A 10 -23.51 11.31 3.59
C VAL A 10 -23.80 10.64 4.92
N GLY A 11 -23.03 9.61 5.25
CA GLY A 11 -23.13 8.96 6.56
C GLY A 11 -22.74 9.91 7.70
N TYR A 12 -23.33 9.71 8.89
CA TYR A 12 -23.06 10.56 10.06
C TYR A 12 -21.55 10.72 10.36
N ALA A 13 -20.80 9.61 10.31
CA ALA A 13 -19.35 9.64 10.56
C ALA A 13 -18.59 10.48 9.53
N GLU A 14 -19.02 10.46 8.27
CA GLU A 14 -18.39 11.21 7.17
C GLU A 14 -18.69 12.70 7.30
N PHE A 15 -19.93 13.03 7.67
CA PHE A 15 -20.34 14.39 7.98
C PHE A 15 -19.53 14.95 9.15
N VAL A 16 -19.44 14.21 10.27
CA VAL A 16 -18.65 14.63 11.43
C VAL A 16 -17.17 14.80 11.07
N ALA A 17 -16.59 13.85 10.34
CA ALA A 17 -15.21 13.95 9.86
C ALA A 17 -15.01 15.23 9.03
N PHE A 18 -15.93 15.55 8.13
CA PHE A 18 -15.88 16.76 7.34
C PHE A 18 -15.94 18.04 8.19
N CYS A 19 -16.84 18.08 9.18
CA CYS A 19 -17.00 19.20 10.10
C CYS A 19 -15.74 19.49 10.91
N VAL A 20 -15.00 18.45 11.32
CA VAL A 20 -13.71 18.61 12.02
C VAL A 20 -12.52 18.84 11.08
N GLY A 21 -12.79 19.18 9.81
CA GLY A 21 -11.74 19.50 8.83
C GLY A 21 -11.08 18.30 8.17
N ARG A 22 -11.47 17.06 8.50
CA ARG A 22 -10.95 15.87 7.82
C ARG A 22 -11.50 15.81 6.40
N ARG A 23 -10.70 15.25 5.49
CA ARG A 23 -11.06 15.08 4.09
C ARG A 23 -10.79 13.65 3.69
N LYS A 24 -11.73 13.11 2.93
CA LYS A 24 -11.64 11.76 2.37
C LYS A 24 -10.44 11.66 1.43
N ARG A 25 -9.61 10.63 1.63
CA ARG A 25 -8.45 10.32 0.77
C ARG A 25 -8.57 8.90 0.27
N GLU A 26 -8.43 8.72 -1.04
CA GLU A 26 -8.41 7.38 -1.63
C GLU A 26 -7.16 6.63 -1.20
N VAL A 27 -7.32 5.34 -0.91
CA VAL A 27 -6.26 4.40 -0.61
C VAL A 27 -6.27 3.33 -1.68
N VAL A 28 -5.13 3.15 -2.33
CA VAL A 28 -4.98 2.23 -3.46
C VAL A 28 -3.87 1.24 -3.16
N LEU A 29 -4.08 -0.03 -3.49
CA LEU A 29 -3.05 -1.07 -3.46
C LEU A 29 -2.44 -1.20 -4.85
N HIS A 30 -1.14 -0.94 -4.94
CA HIS A 30 -0.32 -1.33 -6.07
C HIS A 30 0.19 -2.75 -5.88
N MET A 31 0.07 -3.58 -6.92
CA MET A 31 0.63 -4.93 -6.95
C MET A 31 1.61 -5.07 -8.10
N TYR A 32 2.77 -5.64 -7.80
CA TYR A 32 3.88 -5.85 -8.72
C TYR A 32 4.17 -7.34 -8.83
N ASP A 33 4.29 -7.85 -10.06
CA ASP A 33 4.85 -9.18 -10.31
C ASP A 33 6.36 -9.06 -10.55
N LEU A 34 7.15 -9.29 -9.50
CA LEU A 34 8.61 -9.23 -9.55
C LEU A 34 9.22 -10.33 -10.41
N SER A 35 8.47 -11.40 -10.67
CA SER A 35 8.94 -12.46 -11.56
C SER A 35 8.92 -12.02 -13.03
N LYS A 36 8.19 -10.93 -13.36
CA LYS A 36 7.93 -10.47 -14.74
C LYS A 36 7.43 -11.61 -15.65
N GLY A 37 6.72 -12.59 -15.09
CA GLY A 37 6.27 -13.80 -15.79
C GLY A 37 7.33 -14.90 -15.96
N GLY A 38 8.55 -14.69 -15.48
CA GLY A 38 9.66 -15.65 -15.54
C GLY A 38 9.56 -16.79 -14.53
N ALA A 39 8.76 -16.65 -13.46
CA ALA A 39 8.55 -17.71 -12.49
C ALA A 39 7.89 -18.96 -13.12
N ILE A 40 7.09 -18.77 -14.17
CA ILE A 40 6.51 -19.86 -14.97
C ILE A 40 7.58 -20.60 -15.79
N GLN A 41 8.66 -19.91 -16.17
CA GLN A 41 9.70 -20.44 -17.07
C GLN A 41 10.85 -21.14 -16.32
N ALA A 42 10.99 -20.92 -15.01
CA ALA A 42 12.05 -21.54 -14.19
C ALA A 42 11.52 -22.19 -12.90
N PRO A 43 10.68 -23.25 -12.98
CA PRO A 43 10.12 -23.93 -11.79
C PRO A 43 11.21 -24.48 -10.84
N TRP A 44 12.36 -24.87 -11.39
CA TRP A 44 13.51 -25.35 -10.63
C TRP A 44 14.14 -24.27 -9.72
N LEU A 45 13.92 -22.98 -10.02
CA LEU A 45 14.43 -21.85 -9.24
C LEU A 45 13.40 -21.34 -8.21
N PHE A 46 12.10 -21.48 -8.50
CA PHE A 46 11.00 -20.91 -7.69
C PHE A 46 10.15 -21.95 -6.94
N GLY A 47 10.38 -23.25 -7.19
CA GLY A 47 9.60 -24.35 -6.64
C GLY A 47 8.35 -24.65 -7.47
N ASP A 48 7.93 -25.91 -7.50
CA ASP A 48 6.72 -26.33 -8.18
C ASP A 48 5.48 -25.67 -7.51
N GLY A 49 4.90 -24.69 -8.20
CA GLY A 49 3.66 -24.01 -7.79
C GLY A 49 3.75 -22.50 -7.60
N LEU A 50 4.96 -21.92 -7.51
CA LEU A 50 5.13 -20.48 -7.30
C LEU A 50 5.05 -19.75 -8.64
N GLN A 51 3.83 -19.46 -9.09
CA GLN A 51 3.60 -18.89 -10.42
C GLN A 51 4.05 -17.43 -10.57
N ARG A 52 4.08 -16.65 -9.47
CA ARG A 52 4.41 -15.21 -9.45
C ARG A 52 4.98 -14.79 -8.10
N LEU A 53 5.95 -13.89 -8.11
CA LEU A 53 6.48 -13.25 -6.91
C LEU A 53 5.82 -11.88 -6.75
N TRP A 54 4.91 -11.77 -5.79
CA TRP A 54 4.15 -10.55 -5.57
C TRP A 54 4.87 -9.61 -4.62
N HIS A 55 4.92 -8.34 -4.98
CA HIS A 55 5.24 -7.25 -4.08
C HIS A 55 4.11 -6.22 -4.11
N THR A 56 3.85 -5.56 -2.98
CA THR A 56 2.73 -4.64 -2.84
C THR A 56 3.14 -3.33 -2.18
N GLY A 57 2.44 -2.26 -2.56
CA GLY A 57 2.58 -0.94 -1.98
C GLY A 57 1.23 -0.28 -1.76
N ILE A 58 1.09 0.46 -0.67
CA ILE A 58 -0.09 1.27 -0.38
C ILE A 58 0.12 2.69 -0.88
N VAL A 59 -0.74 3.15 -1.76
CA VAL A 59 -0.73 4.51 -2.31
C VAL A 59 -1.79 5.34 -1.61
N VAL A 60 -1.34 6.40 -0.94
CA VAL A 60 -2.20 7.39 -0.27
C VAL A 60 -1.42 8.70 -0.10
N PHE A 61 -2.11 9.83 -0.09
CA PHE A 61 -1.50 11.18 0.01
C PHE A 61 -0.41 11.46 -1.05
N GLY A 62 -0.56 10.87 -2.25
CA GLY A 62 0.40 11.04 -3.35
C GLY A 62 1.76 10.35 -3.12
N ARG A 63 1.84 9.43 -2.15
CA ARG A 63 3.02 8.62 -1.86
C ARG A 63 2.66 7.15 -1.88
N GLU A 64 3.63 6.32 -2.22
CA GLU A 64 3.53 4.86 -2.18
C GLU A 64 4.40 4.34 -1.03
N TYR A 65 3.79 3.65 -0.07
CA TYR A 65 4.41 3.10 1.12
C TYR A 65 4.53 1.58 1.00
N PHE A 66 5.70 1.03 1.30
CA PHE A 66 5.97 -0.40 1.16
C PHE A 66 7.13 -0.85 2.07
N PHE A 67 7.25 -2.16 2.26
CA PHE A 67 8.33 -2.79 3.00
C PHE A 67 9.14 -3.69 2.06
N SER A 68 10.43 -3.43 1.91
CA SER A 68 11.32 -4.21 1.02
C SER A 68 12.73 -4.41 1.56
N SER A 69 13.03 -3.77 2.68
CA SER A 69 14.22 -3.94 3.51
C SER A 69 14.00 -3.06 4.73
N ASP A 70 13.66 -1.80 4.50
CA ASP A 70 13.17 -0.87 5.50
C ASP A 70 11.75 -0.40 5.12
N ALA A 71 11.01 0.14 6.09
CA ALA A 71 9.74 0.79 5.82
C ALA A 71 10.01 2.14 5.14
N ILE A 72 9.72 2.23 3.85
CA ILE A 72 10.02 3.41 3.03
C ILE A 72 8.79 3.87 2.24
N TYR A 73 8.92 5.06 1.65
CA TYR A 73 7.95 5.56 0.69
C TYR A 73 8.63 6.16 -0.54
N ASP A 74 7.93 6.16 -1.67
CA ASP A 74 8.37 6.79 -2.92
C ASP A 74 7.20 7.42 -3.69
N ILE A 75 7.48 7.97 -4.86
CA ILE A 75 6.50 8.45 -5.83
C ILE A 75 5.78 7.22 -6.43
N PRO A 76 4.43 7.18 -6.40
CA PRO A 76 3.67 6.05 -6.93
C PRO A 76 4.05 5.66 -8.35
N GLY A 77 4.35 4.38 -8.57
CA GLY A 77 4.73 3.85 -9.89
C GLY A 77 6.12 4.28 -10.40
N LYS A 78 6.94 4.91 -9.56
CA LYS A 78 8.37 5.19 -9.82
C LYS A 78 9.31 4.42 -8.91
N THR A 79 8.78 3.49 -8.13
CA THR A 79 9.56 2.59 -7.27
C THR A 79 10.49 1.71 -8.12
N SER A 80 11.49 1.10 -7.48
CA SER A 80 12.38 0.12 -8.11
C SER A 80 11.67 -1.09 -8.71
N PHE A 81 10.40 -1.32 -8.35
CA PHE A 81 9.56 -2.40 -8.86
C PHE A 81 8.93 -2.08 -10.22
N GLY A 82 9.03 -0.82 -10.68
CA GLY A 82 8.55 -0.38 -11.98
C GLY A 82 7.08 0.00 -11.98
N THR A 83 6.35 -0.41 -13.02
CA THR A 83 4.92 -0.12 -13.17
C THR A 83 4.08 -1.20 -12.49
N PRO A 84 3.06 -0.83 -11.68
CA PRO A 84 2.19 -1.81 -11.03
C PRO A 84 1.47 -2.67 -12.08
N THR A 85 1.49 -3.98 -11.87
CA THR A 85 0.78 -4.96 -12.69
C THR A 85 -0.72 -4.89 -12.44
N LYS A 86 -1.14 -4.59 -11.21
CA LYS A 86 -2.53 -4.34 -10.84
C LYS A 86 -2.61 -3.17 -9.88
N VAL A 87 -3.70 -2.41 -10.01
CA VAL A 87 -4.04 -1.27 -9.17
C VAL A 87 -5.43 -1.53 -8.63
N ILE A 88 -5.57 -1.67 -7.31
CA ILE A 88 -6.83 -2.05 -6.64
C ILE A 88 -7.21 -0.94 -5.65
N SER A 89 -8.39 -0.33 -5.81
CA SER A 89 -8.89 0.62 -4.80
C SER A 89 -9.27 -0.15 -3.53
N LEU A 90 -8.66 0.20 -2.39
CA LEU A 90 -8.96 -0.38 -1.08
C LEU A 90 -10.07 0.40 -0.35
N GLY A 91 -10.52 1.51 -0.93
CA GLY A 91 -11.46 2.43 -0.31
C GLY A 91 -10.77 3.73 0.09
N HIS A 92 -11.12 4.24 1.27
CA HIS A 92 -10.74 5.59 1.66
C HIS A 92 -10.43 5.71 3.14
N THR A 93 -9.61 6.71 3.47
CA THR A 93 -9.29 7.10 4.85
C THR A 93 -9.65 8.56 5.10
N PHE A 94 -9.91 8.88 6.37
CA PHE A 94 -10.03 10.25 6.90
C PHE A 94 -8.80 10.66 7.72
N TRP A 95 -7.76 9.83 7.71
CA TRP A 95 -6.48 10.19 8.29
C TRP A 95 -5.85 11.36 7.53
N GLN A 96 -5.03 12.10 8.24
CA GLN A 96 -4.12 13.09 7.68
C GLN A 96 -2.75 12.43 7.41
N GLN A 97 -1.93 13.13 6.63
CA GLN A 97 -0.64 12.60 6.20
C GLN A 97 0.37 12.55 7.36
N ASP A 98 0.32 13.53 8.26
CA ASP A 98 1.07 13.57 9.51
C ASP A 98 0.67 12.44 10.46
N GLU A 99 -0.63 12.18 10.64
CA GLU A 99 -1.11 11.04 11.44
C GLU A 99 -0.57 9.71 10.92
N LEU A 100 -0.57 9.52 9.58
CA LEU A 100 0.03 8.33 8.97
C LEU A 100 1.54 8.29 9.18
N HIS A 101 2.24 9.42 9.04
CA HIS A 101 3.68 9.50 9.26
C HIS A 101 4.04 9.13 10.70
N ASP A 102 3.32 9.67 11.67
CA ASP A 102 3.54 9.43 13.10
C ASP A 102 3.29 7.97 13.45
N PHE A 103 2.26 7.35 12.89
CA PHE A 103 2.00 5.92 13.03
C PHE A 103 3.12 5.06 12.41
N ILE A 104 3.60 5.42 11.22
CA ILE A 104 4.71 4.71 10.59
C ILE A 104 5.97 4.80 11.46
N VAL A 105 6.29 5.98 11.99
CA VAL A 105 7.50 6.20 12.78
C VAL A 105 7.41 5.58 14.16
N SER A 106 6.27 5.72 14.84
CA SER A 106 6.11 5.33 16.24
C SER A 106 5.77 3.85 16.39
N ASP A 107 4.91 3.32 15.52
CA ASP A 107 4.36 1.97 15.66
C ASP A 107 4.99 0.99 14.66
N LEU A 108 5.12 1.39 13.38
CA LEU A 108 5.61 0.46 12.36
C LEU A 108 7.12 0.31 12.32
N LYS A 109 7.91 1.39 12.39
CA LYS A 109 9.38 1.32 12.31
C LYS A 109 10.03 0.40 13.35
N PRO A 110 9.59 0.36 14.63
CA PRO A 110 10.13 -0.59 15.59
C PRO A 110 9.88 -2.07 15.21
N MET A 111 8.84 -2.34 14.42
CA MET A 111 8.45 -3.68 14.00
C MET A 111 8.94 -4.03 12.59
N PHE A 112 9.07 -3.05 11.70
CA PHE A 112 9.35 -3.19 10.27
C PHE A 112 10.58 -2.36 9.92
N HIS A 113 11.73 -2.86 10.33
CA HIS A 113 13.04 -2.31 10.01
C HIS A 113 13.92 -3.35 9.30
N ARG A 114 15.11 -2.92 8.85
CA ARG A 114 16.08 -3.76 8.14
C ARG A 114 16.31 -5.14 8.74
N ASP A 115 16.49 -5.22 10.05
CA ASP A 115 16.87 -6.47 10.72
C ASP A 115 15.67 -7.44 10.90
N THR A 116 14.45 -6.97 10.62
CA THR A 116 13.22 -7.79 10.68
C THR A 116 12.69 -8.19 9.31
N TYR A 117 13.30 -7.71 8.23
CA TYR A 117 12.87 -8.06 6.89
C TYR A 117 13.20 -9.52 6.60
N ASP A 118 12.18 -10.32 6.30
CA ASP A 118 12.32 -11.71 5.90
C ASP A 118 11.45 -11.96 4.67
N ILE A 119 12.08 -12.35 3.55
CA ILE A 119 11.41 -12.48 2.25
C ILE A 119 10.22 -13.45 2.32
N ILE A 120 10.26 -14.46 3.18
CA ILE A 120 9.24 -15.51 3.25
C ILE A 120 8.19 -15.19 4.31
N ASN A 121 8.62 -14.79 5.51
CA ASN A 121 7.79 -14.72 6.70
C ASN A 121 7.42 -13.29 7.10
N LYS A 122 8.11 -12.27 6.57
CA LYS A 122 7.94 -10.86 6.96
C LYS A 122 8.44 -9.89 5.86
N ASN A 123 7.64 -9.79 4.80
CA ASN A 123 7.88 -8.93 3.64
C ASN A 123 6.89 -7.76 3.55
#